data_AF-A0A960PUF4-F1
#
_entry.id   AF-A0A960PUF4-F1
#
_cell.length_a   1.000
_cell.length_b   1.000
_cell.length_c   1.000
_cell.angle_alpha   90.00
_cell.angle_beta   90.00
_cell.angle_gamma   90.00
#
_symmetry.space_group_name_H-M   'P 1'
#
loop_
_entity.id
_entity.type
_entity.pdbx_description
1 polymer ?
#
loop_
_entity_poly.entity_id
_entity_poly.type
_entity_poly.pdbx_seq_one_letter_code
_entity_poly.pdbx_strand_id
1 'polypeptide(L)'
;TREMLLHPAAVLGLADGGAHVATICDASMPTWMLTHWVRDRSRGERLPLELVVERQTRATAELYGLGDRGVLAPGYVADVNVIDFENLRLLGPEVHADLPAGGRRILQRADGYLATVKSGAVTFRDGVATGEHPGVLLRGAR
;
A
#
# COMPACT_ATOMS: atom_id res chain seq x y z
N THR A 1 -16.57 6.97 -6.70
CA THR A 1 -16.62 8.45 -6.56
C THR A 1 -16.15 8.85 -5.17
N ARG A 2 -15.88 10.14 -4.89
CA ARG A 2 -15.50 10.59 -3.52
C ARG A 2 -16.52 10.14 -2.48
N GLU A 3 -17.80 10.29 -2.79
CA GLU A 3 -18.92 9.83 -1.98
C GLU A 3 -18.81 8.35 -1.60
N MET A 4 -18.55 7.46 -2.55
CA MET A 4 -18.35 6.03 -2.26
C MET A 4 -17.15 5.80 -1.33
N LEU A 5 -16.05 6.54 -1.50
CA LEU A 5 -14.86 6.40 -0.66
C LEU A 5 -15.09 6.90 0.78
N LEU A 6 -16.07 7.79 0.98
CA LEU A 6 -16.47 8.28 2.30
C LEU A 6 -17.57 7.44 2.95
N HIS A 7 -18.17 6.51 2.22
CA HIS A 7 -19.22 5.67 2.76
C HIS A 7 -18.67 4.84 3.94
N PRO A 8 -19.38 4.75 5.08
CA PRO A 8 -18.85 4.10 6.28
C PRO A 8 -18.48 2.63 6.04
N ALA A 9 -19.24 1.93 5.20
CA ALA A 9 -18.99 0.54 4.82
C ALA A 9 -17.93 0.35 3.72
N ALA A 10 -17.33 1.42 3.20
CA ALA A 10 -16.30 1.31 2.18
C ALA A 10 -14.98 0.84 2.79
N VAL A 11 -14.35 -0.12 2.12
CA VAL A 11 -13.04 -0.66 2.47
C VAL A 11 -12.12 -0.44 1.29
N LEU A 12 -10.91 0.07 1.56
CA LEU A 12 -9.86 0.12 0.55
C LEU A 12 -9.24 -1.28 0.43
N GLY A 13 -9.90 -2.13 -0.36
CA GLY A 13 -9.47 -3.50 -0.63
C GLY A 13 -8.96 -3.68 -2.06
N LEU A 14 -8.20 -4.75 -2.28
CA LEU A 14 -7.61 -5.17 -3.55
C LEU A 14 -6.64 -4.15 -4.18
N ALA A 15 -5.37 -4.28 -3.81
CA ALA A 15 -4.29 -3.88 -4.72
C ALA A 15 -4.01 -4.98 -5.77
N ASP A 16 -4.68 -6.14 -5.70
CA ASP A 16 -4.60 -7.33 -6.58
C ASP A 16 -3.22 -7.60 -7.23
N GLY A 17 -2.16 -7.29 -6.48
CA GLY A 17 -0.82 -7.16 -7.02
C GLY A 17 -0.26 -8.54 -7.33
N GLY A 18 -0.09 -8.86 -8.60
CA GLY A 18 0.52 -10.11 -9.02
C GLY A 18 -0.43 -11.27 -9.32
N ALA A 19 -1.75 -11.08 -9.22
CA ALA A 19 -2.72 -12.13 -9.62
C ALA A 19 -2.94 -12.14 -11.14
N HIS A 20 -3.05 -10.96 -11.76
CA HIS A 20 -3.33 -10.77 -13.18
C HIS A 20 -2.15 -10.10 -13.91
N VAL A 21 -0.94 -10.60 -13.64
CA VAL A 21 0.33 -9.95 -14.01
C VAL A 21 0.42 -9.45 -15.46
N ALA A 22 -0.17 -10.15 -16.42
CA ALA A 22 -0.07 -9.79 -17.84
C ALA A 22 -1.12 -8.75 -18.31
N THR A 23 -2.15 -8.48 -17.51
CA THR A 23 -3.32 -7.67 -17.90
C THR A 23 -3.55 -6.45 -17.03
N ILE A 24 -3.31 -6.53 -15.71
CA ILE A 24 -3.61 -5.47 -14.75
C ILE A 24 -2.49 -5.37 -13.70
N CYS A 25 -2.22 -4.14 -13.23
CA CYS A 25 -1.32 -3.87 -12.10
C CYS A 25 -1.99 -2.89 -11.12
N ASP A 26 -2.71 -3.43 -10.12
CA ASP A 26 -3.41 -2.61 -9.12
C ASP A 26 -2.58 -2.38 -7.84
N ALA A 27 -1.32 -2.87 -7.84
CA ALA A 27 -0.39 -2.74 -6.71
C ALA A 27 -0.14 -1.27 -6.32
N SER A 28 -0.47 -0.35 -7.23
CA SER A 28 -0.37 1.10 -7.09
C SER A 28 -1.44 1.73 -6.20
N MET A 29 -2.51 1.01 -5.82
CA MET A 29 -3.65 1.57 -5.07
C MET A 29 -3.24 2.38 -3.82
N PRO A 30 -2.39 1.88 -2.90
CA PRO A 30 -1.97 2.64 -1.71
C PRO A 30 -1.37 4.01 -2.04
N THR A 31 -0.42 4.01 -2.97
CA THR A 31 0.26 5.23 -3.44
C THR A 31 -0.69 6.13 -4.21
N TRP A 32 -1.59 5.57 -5.02
CA TRP A 32 -2.57 6.35 -5.78
C TRP A 32 -3.56 7.07 -4.86
N MET A 33 -4.01 6.42 -3.79
CA MET A 33 -4.87 7.05 -2.79
C MET A 33 -4.18 8.23 -2.12
N LEU A 34 -2.91 8.08 -1.73
CA LEU A 34 -2.12 9.15 -1.10
C LEU A 34 -1.77 10.29 -2.06
N THR A 35 -1.45 9.97 -3.32
CA THR A 35 -1.10 10.99 -4.32
C THR A 35 -2.35 11.65 -4.86
N HIS A 36 -3.18 10.94 -5.63
CA HIS A 36 -4.35 11.50 -6.28
C HIS A 36 -5.38 12.00 -5.27
N TRP A 37 -5.92 11.15 -4.39
CA TRP A 37 -7.07 11.55 -3.57
C TRP A 37 -6.74 12.49 -2.43
N VAL A 38 -5.51 12.47 -1.90
CA VAL A 38 -5.11 13.37 -0.81
C VAL A 38 -4.36 14.61 -1.30
N ARG A 39 -3.43 14.48 -2.25
CA ARG A 39 -2.48 15.56 -2.58
C ARG A 39 -2.71 16.26 -3.92
N ASP A 40 -2.87 15.51 -5.01
CA ASP A 40 -2.69 16.01 -6.38
C ASP A 40 -4.00 16.28 -7.12
N ARG A 41 -5.12 15.76 -6.64
CA ARG A 41 -6.43 15.95 -7.28
C ARG A 41 -6.75 17.45 -7.42
N SER A 42 -7.01 17.84 -8.66
CA SER A 42 -7.39 19.20 -9.06
C SER A 42 -8.90 19.35 -9.35
N ARG A 43 -9.59 18.25 -9.66
CA ARG A 43 -11.03 18.26 -9.98
C ARG A 43 -11.86 17.72 -8.82
N GLY A 44 -12.49 18.62 -8.06
CA GLY A 44 -13.33 18.28 -6.91
C GLY A 44 -12.53 18.07 -5.63
N GLU A 45 -13.23 17.82 -4.54
CA GLU A 45 -12.63 17.75 -3.20
C GLU A 45 -11.68 16.56 -3.01
N ARG A 46 -10.68 16.78 -2.16
CA ARG A 46 -9.72 15.78 -1.70
C ARG A 46 -10.26 15.01 -0.48
N LEU A 47 -9.52 13.97 -0.09
CA LEU A 47 -9.71 13.25 1.17
C LEU A 47 -8.66 13.70 2.19
N PRO A 48 -9.00 13.75 3.50
CA PRO A 48 -8.01 13.97 4.55
C PRO A 48 -6.94 12.88 4.53
N LEU A 49 -5.68 13.25 4.79
CA LEU A 49 -4.56 12.31 4.83
C LEU A 49 -4.78 11.23 5.89
N GLU A 50 -5.19 11.64 7.09
CA GLU A 50 -5.40 10.77 8.25
C GLU A 50 -6.49 9.73 7.97
N LEU A 51 -7.55 10.13 7.26
CA LEU A 51 -8.62 9.23 6.85
C LEU A 51 -8.10 8.16 5.87
N VAL A 52 -7.32 8.56 4.86
CA VAL A 52 -6.77 7.62 3.89
C VAL A 52 -5.75 6.68 4.53
N VAL A 53 -4.93 7.18 5.46
CA VAL A 53 -4.01 6.36 6.26
C VAL A 53 -4.79 5.36 7.11
N GLU A 54 -5.78 5.80 7.89
CA GLU A 54 -6.62 4.93 8.74
C GLU A 54 -7.29 3.82 7.92
N ARG A 55 -7.86 4.16 6.75
CA ARG A 55 -8.50 3.20 5.85
C ARG A 55 -7.53 2.14 5.33
N GLN A 56 -6.27 2.51 5.09
CA GLN A 56 -5.22 1.59 4.63
C GLN A 56 -4.52 0.83 5.77
N THR A 57 -4.70 1.24 7.03
CA THR A 57 -4.04 0.65 8.20
C THR A 57 -5.06 0.10 9.20
N ARG A 58 -5.49 0.91 10.18
CA ARG A 58 -6.32 0.50 11.31
C ARG A 58 -7.65 -0.10 10.87
N ALA A 59 -8.40 0.54 9.99
CA ALA A 59 -9.72 0.05 9.58
C ALA A 59 -9.61 -1.30 8.85
N THR A 60 -8.57 -1.48 8.05
CA THR A 60 -8.27 -2.76 7.40
C THR A 60 -7.87 -3.82 8.43
N ALA A 61 -7.03 -3.47 9.41
CA ALA A 61 -6.62 -4.38 10.48
C ALA A 61 -7.83 -4.84 11.32
N GLU A 62 -8.71 -3.91 11.73
CA GLU A 62 -9.93 -4.19 12.48
C GLU A 62 -10.90 -5.09 11.69
N LEU A 63 -11.07 -4.86 10.39
CA LEU A 63 -11.91 -5.69 9.52
C LEU A 63 -11.48 -7.15 9.49
N TYR A 64 -10.16 -7.40 9.49
CA TYR A 64 -9.59 -8.75 9.50
C TYR A 64 -9.32 -9.30 10.91
N GLY A 65 -9.69 -8.57 11.97
CA GLY A 65 -9.49 -8.97 13.36
C GLY A 65 -8.02 -8.96 13.80
N LEU A 66 -7.18 -8.12 13.21
CA LEU A 66 -5.76 -7.99 13.54
C LEU A 66 -5.54 -6.85 14.56
N GLY A 67 -5.88 -7.07 15.82
CA GLY A 67 -5.83 -6.04 16.88
C GLY A 67 -4.41 -5.63 17.30
N ASP A 68 -3.39 -6.38 16.88
CA ASP A 68 -1.96 -6.10 17.16
C ASP A 68 -1.28 -5.18 16.12
N ARG A 69 -2.03 -4.66 15.14
CA ARG A 69 -1.51 -3.95 13.94
C ARG A 69 -2.35 -2.73 13.54
N GLY A 70 -1.86 -2.00 12.54
CA GLY A 70 -2.58 -0.90 11.91
C GLY A 70 -2.50 0.43 12.67
N VAL A 71 -1.86 0.44 13.84
CA VAL A 71 -1.68 1.62 14.70
C VAL A 71 -0.22 1.74 15.12
N LEU A 72 0.31 2.98 15.10
CA LEU A 72 1.61 3.29 15.68
C LEU A 72 1.46 3.62 17.16
N ALA A 73 1.60 2.60 18.01
CA ALA A 73 1.53 2.75 19.46
C ALA A 73 2.41 1.68 20.16
N PRO A 74 2.87 1.93 21.41
CA PRO A 74 3.56 0.90 22.19
C PRO A 74 2.74 -0.39 22.29
N GLY A 75 3.40 -1.53 22.13
CA GLY A 75 2.77 -2.86 22.18
C GLY A 75 2.24 -3.38 20.83
N TYR A 76 2.16 -2.54 19.80
CA TYR A 76 1.78 -2.96 18.45
C TYR A 76 2.98 -3.48 17.65
N VAL A 77 2.72 -4.34 16.67
CA VAL A 77 3.76 -4.82 15.76
C VAL A 77 4.33 -3.64 14.96
N ALA A 78 5.66 -3.57 14.88
CA ALA A 78 6.39 -2.53 14.14
C ALA A 78 6.31 -2.73 12.61
N ASP A 79 5.10 -2.63 12.07
CA ASP A 79 4.78 -2.56 10.65
C ASP A 79 4.61 -1.08 10.25
N VAL A 80 5.58 -0.50 9.54
CA VAL A 80 5.68 0.96 9.33
C VAL A 80 6.11 1.29 7.91
N ASN A 81 5.54 2.33 7.32
CA ASN A 81 6.10 2.99 6.13
C ASN A 81 6.59 4.40 6.50
N VAL A 82 7.78 4.76 6.04
CA VAL A 82 8.32 6.12 6.09
C VAL A 82 8.29 6.67 4.68
N ILE A 83 7.55 7.77 4.50
CA ILE A 83 7.19 8.29 3.18
C ILE A 83 7.61 9.77 3.11
N ASP A 84 8.40 10.11 2.10
CA ASP A 84 8.56 11.48 1.64
C ASP A 84 7.28 11.88 0.89
N PHE A 85 6.33 12.44 1.64
CA PHE A 85 5.00 12.72 1.12
C PHE A 85 4.99 13.82 0.06
N GLU A 86 5.95 14.74 0.04
CA GLU A 86 6.02 15.78 -0.98
C GLU A 86 6.49 15.20 -2.31
N ASN A 87 7.44 14.26 -2.27
CA ASN A 87 8.02 13.66 -3.49
C ASN A 87 7.39 12.30 -3.86
N LEU A 88 6.40 11.81 -3.09
CA LEU A 88 5.70 10.55 -3.38
C LEU A 88 5.08 10.59 -4.78
N ARG A 89 5.40 9.64 -5.64
CA ARG A 89 4.82 9.58 -6.99
C ARG A 89 4.69 8.16 -7.50
N LEU A 90 3.61 7.91 -8.24
CA LEU A 90 3.48 6.71 -9.06
C LEU A 90 4.17 6.92 -10.39
N LEU A 91 4.99 5.96 -10.79
CA LEU A 91 5.63 5.94 -12.10
C LEU A 91 4.69 5.34 -13.14
N GLY A 92 5.04 5.49 -14.41
CA GLY A 92 4.30 4.86 -15.51
C GLY A 92 4.35 3.32 -15.39
N PRO A 93 3.31 2.61 -15.85
CA PRO A 93 3.35 1.16 -15.94
C PRO A 93 4.36 0.72 -17.01
N GLU A 94 5.10 -0.35 -16.71
CA GLU A 94 6.12 -0.93 -17.58
C GLU A 94 5.83 -2.41 -17.82
N VAL A 95 6.09 -2.89 -19.04
CA VAL A 95 5.99 -4.32 -19.37
C VAL A 95 7.36 -4.97 -19.24
N HIS A 96 7.44 -5.98 -18.41
CA HIS A 96 8.63 -6.81 -18.19
C HIS A 96 8.39 -8.21 -18.73
N ALA A 97 9.41 -8.82 -19.34
CA ALA A 97 9.36 -10.17 -19.92
C ALA A 97 10.30 -11.11 -19.18
N ASP A 98 10.13 -11.20 -17.86
CA ASP A 98 11.06 -11.82 -16.91
C ASP A 98 10.44 -13.00 -16.13
N LEU A 99 9.24 -13.44 -16.52
CA LEU A 99 8.62 -14.64 -15.95
C LEU A 99 9.09 -15.92 -16.65
N PRO A 100 8.98 -17.09 -15.99
CA PRO A 100 9.28 -18.38 -16.62
C PRO A 100 8.59 -18.56 -17.98
N ALA A 101 9.25 -19.31 -18.87
CA ALA A 101 8.81 -19.52 -20.26
C ALA A 101 8.60 -18.24 -21.10
N GLY A 102 9.23 -17.13 -20.72
CA GLY A 102 9.12 -15.85 -21.44
C GLY A 102 7.81 -15.11 -21.17
N GLY A 103 7.13 -15.45 -20.07
CA GLY A 103 5.93 -14.75 -19.64
C GLY A 103 6.19 -13.28 -19.36
N ARG A 104 5.14 -12.47 -19.51
CA ARG A 104 5.21 -11.01 -19.31
C ARG A 104 4.40 -10.58 -18.10
N ARG A 105 4.81 -9.48 -17.48
CA ARG A 105 4.10 -8.81 -16.41
C ARG A 105 4.13 -7.29 -16.54
N ILE A 106 3.09 -6.64 -16.03
CA ILE A 106 3.00 -5.19 -15.89
C ILE A 106 3.44 -4.83 -14.48
N LEU A 107 4.45 -3.98 -14.36
CA LEU A 107 4.92 -3.44 -13.10
C LEU A 107 4.69 -1.94 -13.08
N GLN A 108 4.20 -1.44 -11.96
CA GLN A 108 4.11 -0.01 -11.71
C GLN A 108 4.84 0.32 -10.42
N ARG A 109 5.96 1.03 -10.56
CA ARG A 109 6.80 1.44 -9.43
C ARG A 109 6.33 2.76 -8.82
N ALA A 110 6.82 3.06 -7.64
CA ALA A 110 6.62 4.34 -6.97
C ALA A 110 7.95 4.85 -6.39
N ASP A 111 8.13 6.17 -6.38
CA ASP A 111 9.19 6.86 -5.65
C ASP A 111 8.61 7.54 -4.40
N GLY A 112 9.47 7.89 -3.44
CA GLY A 112 9.10 8.58 -2.20
C GLY A 112 8.85 7.67 -0.99
N TYR A 113 8.98 6.36 -1.14
CA TYR A 113 9.07 5.43 0.00
C TYR A 113 10.52 5.36 0.50
N LEU A 114 10.80 5.98 1.64
CA LEU A 114 12.13 6.01 2.25
C LEU A 114 12.45 4.70 2.97
N ALA A 115 11.46 4.13 3.66
CA ALA A 115 11.59 2.82 4.28
C ALA A 115 10.24 2.09 4.40
N THR A 116 10.26 0.79 4.21
CA THR A 116 9.18 -0.11 4.62
C THR A 116 9.72 -1.07 5.67
N VAL A 117 9.04 -1.15 6.80
CA VAL A 117 9.40 -1.95 7.96
C VAL A 117 8.31 -2.96 8.22
N LYS A 118 8.71 -4.22 8.41
CA LYS A 118 7.82 -5.32 8.78
C LYS A 118 8.36 -5.97 10.03
N SER A 119 7.53 -6.06 11.08
CA SER A 119 7.92 -6.65 12.37
C SER A 119 9.25 -6.09 12.92
N GLY A 120 9.54 -4.81 12.67
CA GLY A 120 10.78 -4.13 13.11
C GLY A 120 11.99 -4.26 12.18
N ALA A 121 11.94 -5.11 11.15
CA ALA A 121 13.01 -5.24 10.16
C ALA A 121 12.69 -4.43 8.88
N VAL A 122 13.68 -3.73 8.34
CA VAL A 122 13.54 -2.92 7.13
C VAL A 122 13.57 -3.84 5.92
N THR A 123 12.46 -3.94 5.20
CA THR A 123 12.30 -4.79 4.01
C THR A 123 12.55 -4.04 2.70
N PHE A 124 12.33 -2.72 2.70
CA PHE A 124 12.69 -1.83 1.60
C PHE A 124 13.36 -0.56 2.11
N ARG A 125 14.35 -0.09 1.38
CA ARG A 125 15.03 1.20 1.58
C ARG A 125 15.06 1.93 0.24
N ASP A 126 14.57 3.17 0.21
CA ASP A 126 14.55 4.00 -1.00
C ASP A 126 13.96 3.28 -2.23
N GLY A 127 12.87 2.53 -2.01
CA GLY A 127 12.20 1.73 -3.05
C GLY A 127 12.92 0.44 -3.48
N VAL A 128 14.05 0.08 -2.84
CA VAL A 128 14.84 -1.13 -3.14
C VAL A 128 14.67 -2.17 -2.04
N ALA A 129 14.40 -3.42 -2.42
CA ALA A 129 14.27 -4.53 -1.48
C ALA A 129 15.62 -4.83 -0.79
N THR A 130 15.60 -5.05 0.52
CA THR A 130 16.81 -5.36 1.31
C THR A 130 17.14 -6.85 1.35
N GLY A 131 16.20 -7.70 0.98
CA GLY A 131 16.28 -9.17 1.14
C GLY A 131 15.70 -9.68 2.47
N GLU A 132 15.32 -8.79 3.39
CA GLU A 132 14.66 -9.19 4.63
C GLU A 132 13.23 -9.67 4.37
N HIS A 133 12.89 -10.84 4.93
CA HIS A 133 11.58 -11.48 4.80
C HIS A 133 10.96 -11.85 6.16
N PRO A 134 10.75 -10.88 7.07
CA PRO A 134 10.26 -11.11 8.44
C PRO A 134 8.74 -11.38 8.52
N GLY A 135 8.10 -11.60 7.37
CA GLY A 135 6.68 -11.92 7.29
C GLY A 135 6.39 -13.29 7.91
N VAL A 136 5.25 -13.41 8.58
CA VAL A 136 4.81 -14.67 9.18
C VAL A 136 3.37 -14.96 8.82
N LEU A 137 3.00 -16.23 8.83
CA LEU A 137 1.61 -16.66 8.71
C LEU A 137 0.80 -16.18 9.92
N LEU A 138 -0.25 -15.40 9.66
CA LEU A 138 -1.24 -15.01 10.66
C LEU A 138 -2.38 -16.04 10.65
N ARG A 139 -2.66 -16.65 11.80
CA ARG A 139 -3.71 -17.65 11.96
C ARG A 139 -4.82 -17.09 12.85
N GLY A 140 -5.85 -16.52 12.22
CA GLY A 140 -7.01 -15.96 12.91
C GLY A 140 -6.77 -14.58 13.51
N ALA A 141 -7.78 -14.12 14.25
CA ALA A 141 -7.79 -12.83 14.93
C ALA A 141 -6.72 -12.77 16.03
N ARG A 142 -6.26 -11.55 16.34
CA ARG A 142 -5.25 -11.24 17.36
C ARG A 142 -5.65 -10.05 18.21
#